data_AF-A0A519LLG0-F1
#
_entry.id   AF-A0A519LLG0-F1
#
_cell.length_a   1.000
_cell.length_b   1.000
_cell.length_c   1.000
_cell.angle_alpha   90.00
_cell.angle_beta   90.00
_cell.angle_gamma   90.00
#
_symmetry.space_group_name_H-M   'P 1'
#
loop_
_entity.id
_entity.type
_entity.pdbx_description
1 polymer ?
#
loop_
_entity_poly.entity_id
_entity_poly.type
_entity_poly.pdbx_seq_one_letter_code
_entity_poly.pdbx_strand_id
1 'polypeptide(L)'
;MASSGTFSGSWSLFSINLKKFQNVFLDVGCGKMPYKEYILKNSPVEIYHGLDIETAMEYEAGVKPDFEWDGVIMPFENETYS
;
A
#
# COMPACT_ATOMS: atom_id res chain seq x y z
N MET A 1 5.42 7.30 28.62
CA MET A 1 6.42 6.22 28.63
C MET A 1 5.99 5.17 27.62
N ALA A 2 6.55 5.24 26.42
CA ALA A 2 6.73 4.12 25.51
C ALA A 2 8.20 4.22 25.10
N SER A 3 8.96 3.15 25.33
CA SER A 3 10.40 3.12 25.22
C SER A 3 10.87 3.34 23.79
N SER A 4 11.89 4.19 23.67
CA SER A 4 12.73 4.40 22.50
C SER A 4 13.23 3.08 21.89
N GLY A 5 12.70 2.73 20.73
CA GLY A 5 13.29 1.76 19.81
C GLY A 5 13.44 2.41 18.44
N THR A 6 14.55 3.12 18.21
CA THR A 6 14.86 3.66 16.88
C THR A 6 15.31 2.51 15.96
N PHE A 7 14.38 1.96 15.17
CA PHE A 7 14.72 1.08 14.05
C PHE A 7 15.14 1.96 12.85
N SER A 8 16.35 2.55 12.91
CA SER A 8 16.81 3.56 11.95
C SER A 8 17.02 3.04 10.51
N GLY A 9 17.11 1.72 10.33
CA GLY A 9 17.36 1.10 9.01
C GLY A 9 16.13 0.94 8.11
N SER A 10 14.94 0.72 8.67
CA SER A 10 13.74 0.43 7.88
C SER A 10 13.11 1.69 7.27
N TRP A 11 13.06 2.78 8.04
CA TRP A 11 12.51 4.06 7.59
C TRP A 11 13.37 4.76 6.52
N SER A 12 14.70 4.60 6.58
CA SER A 12 15.61 5.22 5.61
C SER A 12 15.49 4.58 4.22
N LEU A 13 15.37 3.25 4.14
CA LEU A 13 15.17 2.53 2.87
C LEU A 13 13.85 2.88 2.18
N PHE A 14 12.77 3.02 2.94
CA PHE A 14 11.48 3.44 2.41
C PHE A 14 11.55 4.86 1.86
N SER A 15 12.14 5.80 2.63
CA SER A 15 12.28 7.20 2.24
C SER A 15 13.13 7.42 0.98
N ILE A 16 14.17 6.60 0.76
CA ILE A 16 15.06 6.72 -0.41
C ILE A 16 14.34 6.35 -1.72
N ASN A 17 13.32 5.49 -1.67
CA ASN A 17 12.65 5.01 -2.87
C ASN A 17 11.34 5.74 -3.20
N LEU A 18 10.80 6.59 -2.31
CA LEU A 18 9.55 7.33 -2.57
C LEU A 18 9.60 8.14 -3.87
N LYS A 19 10.78 8.67 -4.24
CA LYS A 19 10.95 9.43 -5.49
C LYS A 19 10.77 8.57 -6.76
N LYS A 20 10.80 7.24 -6.65
CA LYS A 20 10.56 6.31 -7.75
C LYS A 20 9.08 5.97 -7.91
N PHE A 21 8.27 6.21 -6.88
CA PHE A 21 6.82 6.02 -6.96
C PHE A 21 6.23 7.24 -7.66
N GLN A 22 5.55 7.02 -8.78
CA GLN A 22 5.05 8.09 -9.62
C GLN A 22 3.77 7.66 -10.33
N ASN A 23 2.94 8.64 -10.70
CA ASN A 23 1.68 8.43 -11.42
C ASN A 23 0.71 7.53 -10.62
N VAL A 24 0.49 6.29 -11.04
CA VAL A 24 -0.42 5.34 -10.39
C VAL A 24 0.41 4.31 -9.61
N PHE A 25 0.09 4.16 -8.32
CA PHE A 25 0.74 3.22 -7.40
C PHE A 25 -0.23 2.16 -6.91
N LEU A 26 0.11 0.89 -7.13
CA LEU A 26 -0.62 -0.26 -6.62
C LEU A 26 0.10 -0.82 -5.38
N ASP A 27 -0.58 -0.79 -4.24
CA ASP A 27 -0.09 -1.38 -2.98
C ASP A 27 -0.72 -2.76 -2.79
N VAL A 28 0.07 -3.82 -2.99
CA VAL A 28 -0.36 -5.22 -2.88
C VAL A 28 -0.19 -5.69 -1.44
N GLY A 29 -1.28 -6.17 -0.83
CA GLY A 29 -1.35 -6.44 0.60
C GLY A 29 -1.49 -5.15 1.40
N CYS A 30 -2.35 -4.23 0.93
CA CYS A 30 -2.46 -2.89 1.50
C CYS A 30 -3.06 -2.86 2.92
N GLY A 31 -3.73 -3.93 3.37
CA GLY A 31 -4.42 -4.02 4.65
C GLY A 31 -5.37 -2.84 4.85
N LYS A 32 -5.24 -2.16 6.00
CA LYS A 32 -5.98 -0.91 6.31
C LYS A 32 -5.41 0.34 5.62
N MET A 33 -4.63 0.20 4.55
CA MET A 33 -3.97 1.26 3.79
C MET A 33 -3.13 2.26 4.64
N PRO A 34 -2.34 1.82 5.63
CA PRO A 34 -1.65 2.73 6.55
C PRO A 34 -0.61 3.64 5.87
N TYR A 35 -0.15 3.27 4.66
CA TYR A 35 0.84 4.03 3.91
C TYR A 35 0.25 5.02 2.91
N LYS A 36 -1.06 4.96 2.63
CA LYS A 36 -1.72 5.76 1.56
C LYS A 36 -1.42 7.24 1.68
N GLU A 37 -1.72 7.85 2.82
CA GLU A 37 -1.51 9.28 3.03
C GLU A 37 -0.03 9.68 2.97
N TYR A 38 0.84 8.83 3.52
CA TYR A 38 2.27 9.11 3.55
C TYR A 38 2.87 9.04 2.14
N ILE A 39 2.50 8.06 1.32
CA ILE A 39 2.96 7.94 -0.07
C ILE A 39 2.46 9.12 -0.89
N LEU A 40 1.15 9.41 -0.86
CA LEU A 40 0.57 10.53 -1.62
C LEU A 40 1.18 11.89 -1.25
N LYS A 41 1.54 12.09 0.01
CA LYS A 41 2.13 13.36 0.47
C LYS A 41 3.62 13.50 0.16
N ASN A 42 4.36 12.40 0.03
CA ASN A 42 5.83 12.43 -0.02
C ASN A 42 6.42 11.82 -1.31
N SER A 43 5.59 11.54 -2.31
CA SER A 43 6.03 11.01 -3.61
C SER A 43 5.32 11.70 -4.78
N PRO A 44 5.83 11.56 -6.01
CA PRO A 44 5.12 11.93 -7.24
C PRO A 44 3.87 11.08 -7.59
N VAL A 45 3.34 10.27 -6.67
CA VAL A 45 2.13 9.48 -6.91
C VAL A 45 0.90 10.39 -6.95
N GLU A 46 0.09 10.25 -7.98
CA GLU A 46 -1.18 10.97 -8.18
C GLU A 46 -2.38 10.11 -7.76
N ILE A 47 -2.30 8.80 -8.00
CA ILE A 47 -3.36 7.83 -7.72
C ILE A 47 -2.77 6.66 -6.94
N TYR A 48 -3.37 6.33 -5.81
CA TYR A 48 -3.02 5.17 -5.00
C TYR A 48 -4.19 4.20 -5.01
N HIS A 49 -3.93 2.96 -5.42
CA HIS A 49 -4.87 1.85 -5.35
C HIS A 49 -4.34 0.78 -4.38
N GLY A 50 -5.20 0.34 -3.46
CA GLY A 50 -4.94 -0.81 -2.62
C GLY A 50 -5.49 -2.10 -3.22
N LEU A 51 -4.70 -3.17 -3.18
CA LEU A 51 -5.14 -4.53 -3.43
C LEU A 51 -4.90 -5.36 -2.17
N ASP A 52 -5.89 -6.14 -1.75
CA ASP A 52 -5.69 -7.15 -0.71
C ASP A 52 -6.58 -8.37 -0.93
N ILE A 53 -6.31 -9.47 -0.23
CA ILE A 53 -7.10 -10.69 -0.32
C ILE A 53 -8.45 -10.49 0.37
N GLU A 54 -9.53 -10.95 -0.27
CA GLU A 54 -10.93 -10.80 0.21
C GLU A 54 -11.12 -11.26 1.67
N THR A 55 -10.35 -12.28 2.05
CA THR A 55 -10.47 -12.95 3.35
C THR A 55 -9.47 -12.46 4.41
N ALA A 56 -8.56 -11.53 4.09
CA ALA A 56 -7.42 -11.23 4.97
C ALA A 56 -7.80 -10.51 6.26
N MET A 57 -8.89 -9.74 6.31
CA MET A 57 -9.18 -8.92 7.47
C MET A 57 -10.67 -8.68 7.66
N GLU A 58 -11.12 -8.74 8.91
CA GLU A 58 -12.27 -7.96 9.37
C GLU A 58 -11.88 -6.48 9.22
N TYR A 59 -12.08 -5.94 8.02
CA TYR A 59 -11.92 -4.52 7.80
C TYR A 59 -12.80 -3.79 8.81
N GLU A 60 -12.19 -2.89 9.59
CA GLU A 60 -12.98 -1.98 10.41
C GLU A 60 -13.95 -1.25 9.49
N ALA A 61 -15.22 -1.16 9.89
CA ALA A 61 -16.32 -0.70 9.06
C ALA A 61 -15.97 0.63 8.36
N GLY A 62 -15.60 0.56 7.08
CA GLY A 62 -15.36 1.73 6.23
C GLY A 62 -14.02 1.78 5.49
N VAL A 63 -13.02 0.96 5.81
CA VAL A 63 -11.75 0.93 5.06
C VAL A 63 -11.68 -0.33 4.22
N LYS A 64 -11.79 -0.20 2.90
CA LYS A 64 -11.69 -1.31 1.95
C LYS A 64 -10.61 -1.04 0.91
N PRO A 65 -9.94 -2.08 0.39
CA PRO A 65 -9.07 -1.92 -0.76
C PRO A 65 -9.87 -1.50 -1.99
N ASP A 66 -9.19 -0.91 -2.97
CA ASP A 66 -9.79 -0.54 -4.26
C ASP A 66 -10.03 -1.79 -5.13
N PHE A 67 -9.19 -2.82 -4.94
CA PHE A 67 -9.30 -4.13 -5.59
C PHE A 67 -9.19 -5.26 -4.57
N GLU A 68 -9.95 -6.32 -4.79
CA GLU A 68 -9.91 -7.53 -3.96
C GLU A 68 -9.35 -8.70 -4.77
N TRP A 69 -8.56 -9.56 -4.13
CA TRP A 69 -7.99 -10.77 -4.72
C TRP A 69 -8.53 -12.01 -4.01
N ASP A 70 -8.89 -13.06 -4.75
CA ASP A 70 -9.32 -14.35 -4.19
C ASP A 70 -8.15 -15.24 -3.72
N GLY A 71 -6.90 -14.81 -3.95
CA GLY A 71 -5.69 -15.58 -3.65
C GLY A 71 -5.31 -16.61 -4.73
N VAL A 72 -6.10 -16.72 -5.81
CA VAL A 72 -5.94 -17.71 -6.89
C VAL A 72 -5.74 -17.03 -8.23
N ILE A 73 -6.62 -16.09 -8.60
CA ILE A 73 -6.64 -15.40 -9.89
C ILE A 73 -6.46 -13.90 -9.64
N MET A 74 -5.31 -13.35 -10.06
CA MET A 74 -5.05 -11.91 -9.99
C MET A 74 -6.15 -11.16 -10.75
N PRO A 75 -6.80 -10.11 -10.17
CA PRO A 75 -7.91 -9.40 -10.82
C PRO A 75 -7.47 -8.46 -11.96
N PHE A 76 -6.25 -8.63 -12.46
CA PHE A 76 -5.63 -7.82 -13.49
C PHE A 76 -5.08 -8.69 -14.61
N GLU A 77 -4.89 -8.08 -15.77
CA GLU A 77 -4.17 -8.72 -16.86
C GLU A 77 -2.69 -8.92 -16.49
N ASN A 78 -2.02 -9.83 -17.20
CA ASN A 78 -0.60 -10.05 -16.95
C ASN A 78 0.18 -8.75 -17.20
N GLU A 79 1.09 -8.43 -16.28
CA GLU A 79 2.00 -7.27 -16.36
C GLU A 79 1.34 -5.88 -16.37
N THR A 80 0.02 -5.77 -16.23
CA THR A 80 -0.71 -4.49 -16.31
C THR A 80 -1.87 -4.40 -15.32
N TYR A 81 -2.17 -3.19 -14.83
CA TYR A 81 -3.40 -2.88 -14.10
C TYR A 81 -3.87 -1.48 -14.52
N SER A 82 -5.18 -1.26 -14.58
CA SER A 82 -5.79 -0.01 -15.04
C SER A 82 -6.97 0.39 -14.18
#